data_AF-A0A101X4X4-F1
#
_entry.id   AF-A0A101X4X4-F1
#
_cell.length_a   1.000
_cell.length_b   1.000
_cell.length_c   1.000
_cell.angle_alpha   90.00
_cell.angle_beta   90.00
_cell.angle_gamma   90.00
#
_symmetry.space_group_name_H-M   'P 1'
#
loop_
_entity.id
_entity.type
_entity.pdbx_description
1 polymer ?
#
loop_
_entity_poly.entity_id
_entity_poly.type
_entity_poly.pdbx_seq_one_letter_code
_entity_poly.pdbx_strand_id
1 'polypeptide(L)'
;EVRGAGTAFKVAASGGDAVRLARLYFLFGPPLLEGGDDRLKNHKLAEAVKLGAEGALNIRWEGLRQTKGGRVAADLTVSEGGVDVKYNVYLRGHDIVVQFNSTDRGRAELAARLLKLAGIDADVERVGGRGVWQVWATTNKLAAGHERLRGAIADIVRRAAESGWVDAGRAGRWLEKLEGGRVLKEGWPKYLVRLAEGALQVRYRSTDPEGIEREAQRLRDMGLEEGRHFAVKKPKGGREGYVSILREGLERAAWLSVHGEGDRQRLAAEFVGYILQRAGEEGDAVYKKAKEIVEEGRAVGSLRLADVKGKEVDVEGRRHVVSVIGGGAQSEEGKSGRTLLRITIAAEVDGVRGDYEIAFGRYGRNNAAKGFATARADAPGGREADAERFAALIKALTGKEPGIRRRSDGRIDIVCGEGHLEGFMRYAELADAIAKWLEETGRR
;
A
#
# COMPACT_ATOMS: atom_id res chain seq x y z
N GLU A 1 -43.19 11.17 -23.15
CA GLU A 1 -44.43 10.66 -23.80
C GLU A 1 -45.18 9.79 -22.81
N VAL A 2 -46.50 9.94 -22.67
CA VAL A 2 -47.33 9.10 -21.80
C VAL A 2 -48.26 8.30 -22.69
N ARG A 3 -48.16 6.96 -22.67
CA ARG A 3 -49.06 6.05 -23.41
C ARG A 3 -49.77 5.09 -22.45
N GLY A 4 -51.06 4.89 -22.68
CA GLY A 4 -51.87 3.82 -22.09
C GLY A 4 -52.77 4.25 -20.92
N ALA A 5 -54.03 4.56 -21.22
CA ALA A 5 -55.09 4.62 -20.21
C ALA A 5 -55.57 3.18 -19.94
N GLY A 6 -55.12 2.56 -18.84
CA GLY A 6 -55.70 1.31 -18.33
C GLY A 6 -54.75 0.32 -17.64
N THR A 7 -53.45 0.33 -17.93
CA THR A 7 -52.45 -0.54 -17.26
C THR A 7 -51.06 0.11 -17.30
N ALA A 8 -50.36 0.11 -16.14
CA ALA A 8 -48.99 0.60 -15.86
C ALA A 8 -48.46 1.73 -16.78
N PHE A 9 -48.49 2.97 -16.29
CA PHE A 9 -47.90 4.14 -16.98
C PHE A 9 -46.42 3.92 -17.31
N LYS A 10 -46.08 3.92 -18.60
CA LYS A 10 -44.68 3.95 -19.06
C LYS A 10 -44.27 5.40 -19.28
N VAL A 11 -43.37 5.89 -18.43
CA VAL A 11 -42.76 7.21 -18.56
C VAL A 11 -41.36 7.03 -19.15
N ALA A 12 -41.10 7.62 -20.32
CA ALA A 12 -39.79 7.68 -20.94
C ALA A 12 -39.26 9.12 -20.89
N ALA A 13 -38.05 9.30 -20.35
CA ALA A 13 -37.33 10.56 -20.27
C ALA A 13 -35.88 10.34 -20.74
N SER A 14 -35.25 11.37 -21.33
CA SER A 14 -33.87 11.34 -21.82
C SER A 14 -33.09 12.57 -21.32
N GLY A 15 -31.75 12.50 -21.40
CA GLY A 15 -30.88 13.62 -21.01
C GLY A 15 -31.09 14.08 -19.56
N GLY A 16 -31.06 15.40 -19.32
CA GLY A 16 -31.24 15.98 -17.98
C GLY A 16 -32.60 15.70 -17.32
N ASP A 17 -33.64 15.42 -18.11
CA ASP A 17 -34.96 15.07 -17.58
C ASP A 17 -35.02 13.62 -17.09
N ALA A 18 -34.24 12.72 -17.71
CA ALA A 18 -34.04 11.37 -17.18
C ALA A 18 -33.35 11.40 -15.81
N VAL A 19 -32.36 12.28 -15.64
CA VAL A 19 -31.68 12.48 -14.35
C VAL A 19 -32.64 13.03 -13.30
N ARG A 20 -33.44 14.05 -13.63
CA ARG A 20 -34.45 14.61 -12.73
C ARG A 20 -35.50 13.58 -12.33
N LEU A 21 -35.97 12.76 -13.27
CA LEU A 21 -36.93 11.70 -13.00
C LEU A 21 -36.32 10.58 -12.13
N ALA A 22 -35.10 10.16 -12.42
CA ALA A 22 -34.38 9.17 -11.61
C ALA A 22 -34.16 9.64 -10.16
N ARG A 23 -33.86 10.94 -9.96
CA ARG A 23 -33.74 11.55 -8.62
C ARG A 23 -35.03 11.51 -7.83
N LEU A 24 -36.13 11.95 -8.44
CA LEU A 24 -37.45 11.92 -7.80
C LEU A 24 -37.84 10.48 -7.44
N TYR A 25 -37.61 9.54 -8.35
CA TYR A 25 -37.89 8.13 -8.10
C TYR A 25 -36.97 7.52 -7.02
N PHE A 26 -35.71 7.95 -6.94
CA PHE A 26 -34.82 7.50 -5.88
C PHE A 26 -35.24 8.04 -4.52
N LEU A 27 -35.54 9.33 -4.39
CA LEU A 27 -35.89 9.96 -3.12
C LEU A 27 -37.28 9.53 -2.61
N PHE A 28 -38.26 9.39 -3.51
CA PHE A 28 -39.67 9.20 -3.15
C PHE A 28 -40.30 7.91 -3.69
N GLY A 29 -39.52 7.04 -4.35
CA GLY A 29 -39.99 5.74 -4.84
C GLY A 29 -40.36 4.75 -3.72
N PRO A 30 -40.98 3.62 -4.06
CA PRO A 30 -41.61 2.69 -3.11
C PRO A 30 -40.66 2.13 -2.02
N PRO A 31 -41.19 1.64 -0.88
CA PRO A 31 -40.43 1.31 0.34
C PRO A 31 -39.34 0.23 0.13
N LEU A 32 -38.25 0.31 0.91
CA LEU A 32 -37.06 -0.55 0.73
C LEU A 32 -37.02 -1.86 1.56
N LEU A 33 -37.92 -2.06 2.53
CA LEU A 33 -37.88 -3.19 3.48
C LEU A 33 -39.15 -4.05 3.45
N GLU A 34 -38.95 -5.37 3.55
CA GLU A 34 -39.86 -6.52 3.37
C GLU A 34 -41.37 -6.25 3.36
N GLY A 35 -42.02 -6.77 2.31
CA GLY A 35 -43.48 -6.75 2.11
C GLY A 35 -43.97 -6.05 0.84
N GLY A 36 -43.08 -5.52 0.00
CA GLY A 36 -43.42 -4.88 -1.29
C GLY A 36 -42.39 -5.22 -2.38
N ASP A 37 -42.89 -5.52 -3.58
CA ASP A 37 -42.22 -6.01 -4.79
C ASP A 37 -40.68 -5.82 -4.85
N ASP A 38 -39.94 -6.92 -4.73
CA ASP A 38 -38.46 -7.01 -4.72
C ASP A 38 -37.78 -6.54 -6.02
N ARG A 39 -38.55 -6.11 -7.03
CA ARG A 39 -38.08 -5.72 -8.36
C ARG A 39 -37.37 -4.35 -8.41
N LEU A 40 -37.42 -3.54 -7.35
CA LEU A 40 -36.92 -2.16 -7.34
C LEU A 40 -35.68 -1.90 -6.45
N LYS A 41 -35.00 -2.94 -5.96
CA LYS A 41 -33.64 -2.85 -5.37
C LYS A 41 -32.57 -2.57 -6.44
N ASN A 42 -32.80 -1.58 -7.29
CA ASN A 42 -31.99 -1.38 -8.49
C ASN A 42 -30.78 -0.49 -8.16
N HIS A 43 -29.60 -1.12 -7.97
CA HIS A 43 -28.31 -0.44 -7.87
C HIS A 43 -28.12 0.60 -8.99
N LYS A 44 -28.66 0.29 -10.18
CA LYS A 44 -28.65 1.14 -11.37
C LYS A 44 -29.33 2.49 -11.17
N LEU A 45 -30.32 2.61 -10.27
CA LEU A 45 -31.05 3.86 -10.07
C LEU A 45 -30.30 4.81 -9.13
N ALA A 46 -29.68 4.27 -8.07
CA ALA A 46 -28.76 5.02 -7.22
C ALA A 46 -27.51 5.45 -8.01
N GLU A 47 -27.01 4.57 -8.87
CA GLU A 47 -25.89 4.82 -9.77
C GLU A 47 -26.24 5.85 -10.84
N ALA A 48 -27.45 5.80 -11.44
CA ALA A 48 -27.92 6.81 -12.37
C ALA A 48 -28.08 8.20 -11.72
N VAL A 49 -28.52 8.27 -10.46
CA VAL A 49 -28.55 9.53 -9.70
C VAL A 49 -27.13 10.04 -9.44
N LYS A 50 -26.18 9.16 -9.11
CA LYS A 50 -24.76 9.48 -8.90
C LYS A 50 -24.09 9.99 -10.19
N LEU A 51 -24.31 9.31 -11.31
CA LEU A 51 -23.72 9.64 -12.63
C LEU A 51 -24.36 10.88 -13.28
N GLY A 52 -25.61 11.19 -12.92
CA GLY A 52 -26.39 12.25 -13.55
C GLY A 52 -26.03 13.68 -13.14
N ALA A 53 -25.29 13.92 -12.05
CA ALA A 53 -24.60 15.18 -11.83
C ALA A 53 -23.53 15.10 -10.74
N GLU A 54 -22.34 15.64 -11.04
CA GLU A 54 -21.26 15.88 -10.08
C GLU A 54 -21.56 17.00 -9.05
N GLY A 55 -22.79 17.53 -8.98
CA GLY A 55 -23.07 18.80 -8.31
C GLY A 55 -24.13 18.83 -7.20
N ALA A 56 -24.80 17.72 -6.88
CA ALA A 56 -26.08 17.80 -6.16
C ALA A 56 -26.01 17.32 -4.68
N LEU A 57 -25.14 16.36 -4.35
CA LEU A 57 -24.92 15.93 -2.97
C LEU A 57 -24.11 16.97 -2.17
N ASN A 58 -24.77 17.64 -1.21
CA ASN A 58 -24.17 18.60 -0.31
C ASN A 58 -24.09 18.04 1.11
N ILE A 59 -22.87 18.04 1.66
CA ILE A 59 -22.56 17.49 2.98
C ILE A 59 -21.89 18.59 3.79
N ARG A 60 -22.48 18.92 4.94
CA ARG A 60 -21.98 19.91 5.89
C ARG A 60 -22.10 19.40 7.30
N TRP A 61 -21.30 19.94 8.21
CA TRP A 61 -21.41 19.62 9.62
C TRP A 61 -21.38 20.89 10.49
N GLU A 62 -22.00 20.82 11.66
CA GLU A 62 -22.08 21.92 12.61
C GLU A 62 -22.22 21.40 14.05
N GLY A 63 -22.19 22.30 15.03
CA GLY A 63 -22.59 21.98 16.41
C GLY A 63 -21.68 20.97 17.12
N LEU A 64 -20.36 21.02 16.86
CA LEU A 64 -19.37 20.24 17.59
C LEU A 64 -19.47 20.57 19.09
N ARG A 65 -19.73 19.55 19.90
CA ARG A 65 -20.03 19.67 21.33
C ARG A 65 -19.47 18.50 22.13
N GLN A 66 -19.08 18.77 23.36
CA GLN A 66 -18.75 17.75 24.35
C GLN A 66 -19.91 17.59 25.33
N THR A 67 -20.37 16.35 25.50
CA THR A 67 -21.42 16.03 26.49
C THR A 67 -20.84 15.98 27.90
N LYS A 68 -21.68 16.09 28.93
CA LYS A 68 -21.28 16.00 30.35
C LYS A 68 -20.49 14.72 30.71
N GLY A 69 -20.56 13.66 29.90
CA GLY A 69 -19.79 12.43 30.07
C GLY A 69 -18.52 12.34 29.21
N GLY A 70 -18.00 13.47 28.71
CA GLY A 70 -16.78 13.53 27.88
C GLY A 70 -16.94 13.03 26.45
N ARG A 71 -18.16 12.63 26.02
CA ARG A 71 -18.40 12.15 24.65
C ARG A 71 -18.49 13.34 23.70
N VAL A 72 -17.71 13.29 22.63
CA VAL A 72 -17.75 14.29 21.56
C VAL A 72 -18.85 13.92 20.56
N ALA A 73 -19.64 14.91 20.19
CA ALA A 73 -20.69 14.79 19.19
C ALA A 73 -20.69 15.99 18.24
N ALA A 74 -21.15 15.79 17.02
CA ALA A 74 -21.42 16.84 16.05
C ALA A 74 -22.65 16.47 15.24
N ASP A 75 -23.23 17.46 14.57
CA ASP A 75 -24.33 17.20 13.66
C ASP A 75 -23.83 17.25 12.21
N LEU A 76 -24.23 16.25 11.42
CA LEU A 76 -23.90 16.12 10.01
C LEU A 76 -25.18 16.24 9.20
N THR A 77 -25.23 17.17 8.25
CA THR A 77 -26.35 17.31 7.32
C THR A 77 -25.94 16.77 5.97
N VAL A 78 -26.69 15.80 5.46
CA VAL A 78 -26.59 15.33 4.08
C VAL A 78 -27.83 15.81 3.34
N SER A 79 -27.63 16.41 2.19
CA SER A 79 -28.71 16.98 1.39
C SER A 79 -28.55 16.65 -0.08
N GLU A 80 -29.68 16.39 -0.73
CA GLU A 80 -29.77 16.22 -2.18
C GLU A 80 -31.13 16.70 -2.70
N GLY A 81 -31.13 17.45 -3.81
CA GLY A 81 -32.34 17.90 -4.49
C GLY A 81 -33.27 18.78 -3.63
N GLY A 82 -32.72 19.54 -2.68
CA GLY A 82 -33.49 20.37 -1.75
C GLY A 82 -34.06 19.64 -0.53
N VAL A 83 -33.75 18.35 -0.37
CA VAL A 83 -34.10 17.54 0.80
C VAL A 83 -32.89 17.39 1.70
N ASP A 84 -33.03 17.71 2.99
CA ASP A 84 -31.96 17.61 3.98
C ASP A 84 -32.29 16.68 5.15
N VAL A 85 -31.31 15.88 5.55
CA VAL A 85 -31.40 15.03 6.74
C VAL A 85 -30.20 15.29 7.63
N LYS A 86 -30.50 15.52 8.92
CA LYS A 86 -29.52 15.78 9.97
C LYS A 86 -29.26 14.51 10.78
N TYR A 87 -28.00 14.06 10.79
CA TYR A 87 -27.50 12.88 11.49
C TYR A 87 -26.65 13.33 12.68
N ASN A 88 -26.63 12.52 13.74
CA ASN A 88 -25.71 12.72 14.84
C ASN A 88 -24.43 11.93 14.58
N VAL A 89 -23.28 12.59 14.66
CA VAL A 89 -21.96 11.97 14.64
C VAL A 89 -21.46 11.86 16.07
N TYR A 90 -21.04 10.68 16.49
CA TYR A 90 -20.46 10.44 17.80
C TYR A 90 -19.05 9.89 17.66
N LEU A 91 -18.11 10.50 18.38
CA LEU A 91 -16.76 9.96 18.56
C LEU A 91 -16.74 9.21 19.89
N ARG A 92 -16.82 7.88 19.88
CA ARG A 92 -17.00 7.06 21.10
C ARG A 92 -16.04 5.87 21.12
N GLY A 93 -15.28 5.75 22.20
CA GLY A 93 -14.36 4.62 22.39
C GLY A 93 -13.35 4.54 21.26
N HIS A 94 -13.47 3.51 20.43
CA HIS A 94 -12.63 3.24 19.25
C HIS A 94 -13.32 3.51 17.91
N ASP A 95 -14.57 3.99 17.92
CA ASP A 95 -15.38 4.17 16.71
C ASP A 95 -15.98 5.57 16.53
N ILE A 96 -16.21 5.87 15.26
CA ILE A 96 -17.06 6.96 14.78
C ILE A 96 -18.39 6.35 14.39
N VAL A 97 -19.48 6.88 14.94
CA VAL A 97 -20.84 6.42 14.66
C VAL A 97 -21.66 7.57 14.11
N VAL A 98 -22.18 7.40 12.89
CA VAL A 98 -23.23 8.26 12.33
C VAL A 98 -24.57 7.60 12.59
N GLN A 99 -25.50 8.34 13.19
CA GLN A 99 -26.79 7.80 13.65
C GLN A 99 -27.95 8.75 13.34
N PHE A 100 -29.07 8.16 12.92
CA PHE A 100 -30.37 8.81 12.76
C PHE A 100 -31.46 7.96 13.43
N ASN A 101 -32.41 8.60 14.11
CA ASN A 101 -33.54 7.93 14.76
C ASN A 101 -34.84 8.67 14.41
N SER A 102 -35.90 7.93 14.08
CA SER A 102 -37.22 8.50 13.74
C SER A 102 -38.35 7.54 14.10
N THR A 103 -39.48 8.06 14.56
CA THR A 103 -40.74 7.30 14.69
C THR A 103 -41.46 7.16 13.34
N ASP A 104 -41.08 7.98 12.35
CA ASP A 104 -41.55 7.89 10.98
C ASP A 104 -40.61 7.00 10.16
N ARG A 105 -41.17 5.89 9.65
CA ARG A 105 -40.50 4.91 8.78
C ARG A 105 -40.02 5.55 7.48
N GLY A 106 -40.84 6.38 6.83
CA GLY A 106 -40.50 7.02 5.56
C GLY A 106 -39.30 7.95 5.71
N ARG A 107 -39.23 8.68 6.83
CA ARG A 107 -38.08 9.54 7.14
C ARG A 107 -36.79 8.75 7.41
N ALA A 108 -36.89 7.59 8.05
CA ALA A 108 -35.74 6.70 8.25
C ALA A 108 -35.25 6.08 6.93
N GLU A 109 -36.17 5.66 6.06
CA GLU A 109 -35.82 5.14 4.73
C GLU A 109 -35.15 6.22 3.86
N LEU A 110 -35.65 7.46 3.87
CA LEU A 110 -35.02 8.60 3.23
C LEU A 110 -33.60 8.85 3.77
N ALA A 111 -33.43 8.79 5.10
CA ALA A 111 -32.12 8.94 5.73
C ALA A 111 -31.13 7.84 5.27
N ALA A 112 -31.59 6.60 5.12
CA ALA A 112 -30.75 5.51 4.60
C ALA A 112 -30.40 5.73 3.11
N ARG A 113 -31.35 6.19 2.30
CA ARG A 113 -31.15 6.50 0.87
C ARG A 113 -30.12 7.60 0.65
N LEU A 114 -30.15 8.68 1.43
CA LEU A 114 -29.16 9.76 1.35
C LEU A 114 -27.75 9.28 1.75
N LEU A 115 -27.63 8.44 2.79
CA LEU A 115 -26.35 7.81 3.13
C LEU A 115 -25.85 6.88 2.00
N LYS A 116 -26.75 6.18 1.33
CA LYS A 116 -26.41 5.32 0.18
C LYS A 116 -25.89 6.12 -1.02
N LEU A 117 -26.43 7.31 -1.29
CA LEU A 117 -25.85 8.24 -2.28
C LEU A 117 -24.45 8.70 -1.88
N ALA A 118 -24.22 8.89 -0.58
CA ALA A 118 -22.90 9.17 -0.03
C ALA A 118 -22.00 7.91 0.05
N GLY A 119 -22.37 6.79 -0.58
CA GLY A 119 -21.57 5.56 -0.65
C GLY A 119 -21.60 4.70 0.61
N ILE A 120 -22.54 4.93 1.53
CA ILE A 120 -22.67 4.21 2.80
C ILE A 120 -23.87 3.27 2.76
N ASP A 121 -23.62 1.98 2.94
CA ASP A 121 -24.68 1.01 3.19
C ASP A 121 -25.02 0.97 4.69
N ALA A 122 -25.96 1.84 5.08
CA ALA A 122 -26.37 2.02 6.47
C ALA A 122 -27.37 0.94 6.88
N ASP A 123 -27.22 0.43 8.10
CA ASP A 123 -28.16 -0.55 8.65
C ASP A 123 -29.43 0.17 9.09
N VAL A 124 -30.60 -0.36 8.70
CA VAL A 124 -31.90 0.16 9.10
C VAL A 124 -32.58 -0.89 9.97
N GLU A 125 -32.82 -0.55 11.23
CA GLU A 125 -33.38 -1.48 12.21
C GLU A 125 -34.55 -0.84 12.95
N ARG A 126 -35.61 -1.64 13.21
CA ARG A 126 -36.69 -1.24 14.10
C ARG A 126 -36.29 -1.61 15.52
N VAL A 127 -36.06 -0.61 16.37
CA VAL A 127 -35.59 -0.82 17.73
C VAL A 127 -36.77 -0.92 18.70
N GLY A 128 -37.01 -2.14 19.20
CA GLY A 128 -37.98 -2.45 20.26
C GLY A 128 -39.47 -2.35 19.88
N GLY A 129 -40.35 -2.54 20.86
CA GLY A 129 -41.82 -2.49 20.69
C GLY A 129 -42.42 -1.09 20.52
N ARG A 130 -41.61 -0.02 20.57
CA ARG A 130 -42.06 1.39 20.53
C ARG A 130 -42.13 2.00 19.13
N GLY A 131 -41.84 1.24 18.07
CA GLY A 131 -42.00 1.72 16.69
C GLY A 131 -40.98 2.76 16.24
N VAL A 132 -39.78 2.79 16.83
CA VAL A 132 -38.69 3.68 16.42
C VAL A 132 -37.79 2.97 15.40
N TRP A 133 -37.47 3.67 14.32
CA TRP A 133 -36.54 3.24 13.28
C TRP A 133 -35.19 3.92 13.49
N GLN A 134 -34.13 3.12 13.48
CA GLN A 134 -32.75 3.56 13.64
C GLN A 134 -31.97 3.28 12.36
N VAL A 135 -31.23 4.29 11.90
CA VAL A 135 -30.27 4.16 10.80
C VAL A 135 -28.89 4.48 11.35
N TRP A 136 -27.92 3.59 11.15
CA TRP A 136 -26.57 3.81 11.65
C TRP A 136 -25.47 3.27 10.75
N ALA A 137 -24.28 3.87 10.88
CA ALA A 137 -23.05 3.44 10.22
C ALA A 137 -21.83 3.69 11.14
N THR A 138 -20.92 2.72 11.18
CA THR A 138 -19.67 2.79 11.96
C THR A 138 -18.46 3.12 11.09
N THR A 139 -17.34 3.45 11.73
CA THR A 139 -16.04 3.84 11.13
C THR A 139 -15.68 3.06 9.86
N ASN A 140 -15.83 1.73 9.87
CA ASN A 140 -15.51 0.86 8.73
C ASN A 140 -16.40 1.12 7.51
N LYS A 141 -17.69 1.35 7.73
CA LYS A 141 -18.66 1.69 6.68
C LYS A 141 -18.46 3.13 6.23
N LEU A 142 -18.24 4.06 7.18
CA LEU A 142 -17.97 5.48 6.90
C LEU A 142 -16.73 5.69 6.02
N ALA A 143 -15.67 4.90 6.26
CA ALA A 143 -14.47 4.91 5.43
C ALA A 143 -14.71 4.41 3.99
N ALA A 144 -15.79 3.68 3.72
CA ALA A 144 -16.17 3.28 2.36
C ALA A 144 -16.96 4.37 1.60
N GLY A 145 -17.32 5.46 2.28
CA GLY A 145 -18.14 6.53 1.73
C GLY A 145 -17.44 7.45 0.74
N HIS A 146 -18.25 8.28 0.10
CA HIS A 146 -17.83 9.34 -0.82
C HIS A 146 -16.84 10.30 -0.16
N GLU A 147 -15.89 10.84 -0.93
CA GLU A 147 -14.83 11.72 -0.43
C GLU A 147 -15.38 12.91 0.39
N ARG A 148 -16.41 13.60 -0.12
CA ARG A 148 -17.08 14.70 0.61
C ARG A 148 -17.61 14.29 1.99
N LEU A 149 -18.13 13.05 2.13
CA LEU A 149 -18.61 12.54 3.42
C LEU A 149 -17.43 12.26 4.36
N ARG A 150 -16.40 11.57 3.85
CA ARG A 150 -15.19 11.25 4.61
C ARG A 150 -14.48 12.53 5.07
N GLY A 151 -14.37 13.52 4.19
CA GLY A 151 -13.81 14.84 4.47
C GLY A 151 -14.57 15.57 5.57
N ALA A 152 -15.91 15.63 5.48
CA ALA A 152 -16.72 16.26 6.52
C ALA A 152 -16.56 15.57 7.89
N ILE A 153 -16.45 14.23 7.92
CA ILE A 153 -16.23 13.49 9.16
C ILE A 153 -14.78 13.66 9.67
N ALA A 154 -13.80 13.70 8.76
CA ALA A 154 -12.41 13.95 9.10
C ALA A 154 -12.23 15.35 9.71
N ASP A 155 -12.92 16.37 9.18
CA ASP A 155 -12.92 17.72 9.74
C ASP A 155 -13.46 17.75 11.18
N ILE A 156 -14.53 17.00 11.48
CA ILE A 156 -15.05 16.83 12.85
C ILE A 156 -13.96 16.25 13.75
N VAL A 157 -13.25 15.21 13.29
CA VAL A 157 -12.18 14.55 14.05
C VAL A 157 -11.00 15.51 14.28
N ARG A 158 -10.58 16.28 13.27
CA ARG A 158 -9.50 17.27 13.41
C ARG A 158 -9.86 18.33 14.43
N ARG A 159 -11.04 18.96 14.31
CA ARG A 159 -11.48 19.99 15.27
C ARG A 159 -11.62 19.45 16.70
N ALA A 160 -12.06 18.20 16.84
CA ALA A 160 -12.13 17.55 18.15
C ALA A 160 -10.74 17.27 18.75
N ALA A 161 -9.75 16.92 17.92
CA ALA A 161 -8.37 16.73 18.34
C ALA A 161 -7.67 18.06 18.68
N GLU A 162 -7.86 19.09 17.86
CA GLU A 162 -7.37 20.47 18.10
C GLU A 162 -7.90 21.04 19.43
N SER A 163 -9.15 20.71 19.78
CA SER A 163 -9.77 21.11 21.05
C SER A 163 -9.30 20.28 22.25
N GLY A 164 -8.44 19.27 22.05
CA GLY A 164 -7.96 18.36 23.09
C GLY A 164 -9.02 17.38 23.60
N TRP A 165 -10.14 17.21 22.88
CA TRP A 165 -11.25 16.34 23.30
C TRP A 165 -11.07 14.88 22.87
N VAL A 166 -10.12 14.62 21.97
CA VAL A 166 -9.76 13.29 21.47
C VAL A 166 -8.26 13.11 21.54
N ASP A 167 -7.82 11.92 21.98
CA ASP A 167 -6.41 11.52 21.97
C ASP A 167 -5.80 11.60 20.56
N ALA A 168 -4.61 12.19 20.44
CA ALA A 168 -3.94 12.41 19.15
C ALA A 168 -3.66 11.11 18.39
N GLY A 169 -3.25 10.05 19.09
CA GLY A 169 -3.00 8.75 18.47
C GLY A 169 -4.28 8.10 17.93
N ARG A 170 -5.39 8.26 18.64
CA ARG A 170 -6.71 7.80 18.21
C ARG A 170 -7.25 8.61 17.03
N ALA A 171 -7.15 9.94 17.10
CA ALA A 171 -7.54 10.82 16.01
C ALA A 171 -6.75 10.49 14.73
N GLY A 172 -5.43 10.30 14.85
CA GLY A 172 -4.56 9.91 13.74
C GLY A 172 -5.02 8.63 13.03
N ARG A 173 -5.34 7.56 13.79
CA ARG A 173 -5.84 6.30 13.19
C ARG A 173 -7.19 6.46 12.48
N TRP A 174 -8.08 7.28 13.02
CA TRP A 174 -9.36 7.56 12.36
C TRP A 174 -9.19 8.39 11.09
N LEU A 175 -8.33 9.42 11.14
CA LEU A 175 -8.02 10.25 9.98
C LEU A 175 -7.36 9.43 8.87
N GLU A 176 -6.37 8.59 9.19
CA GLU A 176 -5.74 7.70 8.21
C GLU A 176 -6.77 6.82 7.49
N LYS A 177 -7.76 6.30 8.23
CA LYS A 177 -8.82 5.46 7.68
C LYS A 177 -9.86 6.25 6.87
N LEU A 178 -10.21 7.45 7.31
CA LEU A 178 -11.16 8.32 6.62
C LEU A 178 -10.54 8.97 5.39
N GLU A 179 -9.27 9.36 5.42
CA GLU A 179 -8.56 9.98 4.30
C GLU A 179 -8.12 8.92 3.28
N GLY A 180 -7.65 7.75 3.75
CA GLY A 180 -7.27 6.62 2.89
C GLY A 180 -8.46 5.96 2.18
N GLY A 181 -9.64 5.94 2.80
CA GLY A 181 -10.86 5.34 2.24
C GLY A 181 -10.83 3.80 2.16
N ARG A 182 -11.97 3.17 1.87
CA ARG A 182 -12.12 1.71 1.61
C ARG A 182 -12.56 1.41 0.17
N VAL A 183 -12.48 2.41 -0.70
CA VAL A 183 -12.79 2.25 -2.12
C VAL A 183 -11.62 1.50 -2.75
N LEU A 184 -11.90 0.53 -3.64
CA LEU A 184 -10.97 0.21 -4.71
C LEU A 184 -10.50 1.56 -5.26
N LYS A 185 -9.24 1.98 -5.07
CA LYS A 185 -8.73 3.20 -5.72
C LYS A 185 -9.23 3.14 -7.15
N GLU A 186 -10.01 4.14 -7.61
CA GLU A 186 -10.70 4.08 -8.89
C GLU A 186 -9.74 3.54 -9.97
N GLY A 187 -10.10 2.40 -10.55
CA GLY A 187 -9.31 1.71 -11.55
C GLY A 187 -8.45 0.52 -11.08
N TRP A 188 -8.06 0.37 -9.80
CA TRP A 188 -7.19 -0.76 -9.35
C TRP A 188 -8.00 -2.01 -8.99
N PRO A 189 -7.62 -3.21 -9.48
CA PRO A 189 -8.32 -4.45 -9.15
C PRO A 189 -8.04 -4.90 -7.71
N LYS A 190 -8.92 -5.73 -7.14
CA LYS A 190 -8.71 -6.30 -5.81
C LYS A 190 -7.56 -7.31 -5.82
N TYR A 191 -6.44 -6.96 -5.19
CA TYR A 191 -5.36 -7.91 -4.91
C TYR A 191 -5.65 -8.74 -3.66
N LEU A 192 -5.40 -10.04 -3.77
CA LEU A 192 -5.15 -10.92 -2.65
C LEU A 192 -3.76 -10.59 -2.11
N VAL A 193 -3.68 -10.20 -0.85
CA VAL A 193 -2.42 -9.94 -0.15
C VAL A 193 -2.43 -10.77 1.12
N ARG A 194 -1.52 -11.74 1.23
CA ARG A 194 -1.44 -12.66 2.37
C ARG A 194 -0.03 -13.18 2.58
N LEU A 195 0.21 -13.86 3.69
CA LEU A 195 1.42 -14.66 3.87
C LEU A 195 1.15 -16.09 3.40
N ALA A 196 2.04 -16.61 2.56
CA ALA A 196 2.09 -18.01 2.18
C ALA A 196 3.46 -18.55 2.61
N GLU A 197 3.48 -19.48 3.57
CA GLU A 197 4.72 -20.05 4.12
C GLU A 197 5.72 -18.97 4.61
N GLY A 198 5.19 -17.86 5.14
CA GLY A 198 5.99 -16.74 5.63
C GLY A 198 6.43 -15.73 4.55
N ALA A 199 6.23 -16.03 3.26
CA ALA A 199 6.48 -15.09 2.16
C ALA A 199 5.24 -14.25 1.85
N LEU A 200 5.44 -12.98 1.52
CA LEU A 200 4.35 -12.11 1.06
C LEU A 200 3.88 -12.54 -0.33
N GLN A 201 2.60 -12.88 -0.47
CA GLN A 201 1.96 -13.18 -1.73
C GLN A 201 1.00 -12.04 -2.10
N VAL A 202 1.28 -11.38 -3.22
CA VAL A 202 0.42 -10.34 -3.80
C VAL A 202 -0.07 -10.81 -5.17
N ARG A 203 -1.38 -11.02 -5.32
CA ARG A 203 -1.94 -11.65 -6.52
C ARG A 203 -3.31 -11.13 -6.91
N TYR A 204 -3.47 -10.80 -8.17
CA TYR A 204 -4.77 -10.55 -8.81
C TYR A 204 -5.24 -11.83 -9.51
N ARG A 205 -6.54 -12.16 -9.42
CA ARG A 205 -7.17 -13.33 -10.06
C ARG A 205 -8.42 -12.90 -10.79
N SER A 206 -8.62 -13.46 -11.98
CA SER A 206 -9.80 -13.22 -12.81
C SER A 206 -10.05 -14.39 -13.75
N THR A 207 -11.32 -14.68 -14.01
CA THR A 207 -11.74 -15.57 -15.10
C THR A 207 -11.77 -14.85 -16.45
N ASP A 208 -11.79 -13.51 -16.43
CA ASP A 208 -11.77 -12.65 -17.62
C ASP A 208 -10.32 -12.48 -18.13
N PRO A 209 -9.99 -12.96 -19.35
CA PRO A 209 -8.68 -12.76 -19.96
C PRO A 209 -8.32 -11.28 -20.13
N GLU A 210 -9.29 -10.42 -20.47
CA GLU A 210 -9.03 -9.00 -20.72
C GLU A 210 -8.62 -8.28 -19.44
N GLY A 211 -9.26 -8.60 -18.30
CA GLY A 211 -8.85 -8.11 -16.99
C GLY A 211 -7.40 -8.48 -16.63
N ILE A 212 -6.96 -9.70 -16.95
CA ILE A 212 -5.56 -10.14 -16.72
C ILE A 212 -4.58 -9.36 -17.61
N GLU A 213 -4.90 -9.20 -18.90
CA GLU A 213 -4.05 -8.45 -19.82
C GLU A 213 -3.96 -6.97 -19.47
N ARG A 214 -5.08 -6.36 -19.06
CA ARG A 214 -5.15 -4.98 -18.62
C ARG A 214 -4.27 -4.72 -17.40
N GLU A 215 -4.29 -5.63 -16.42
CA GLU A 215 -3.44 -5.48 -15.24
C GLU A 215 -1.97 -5.69 -15.57
N ALA A 216 -1.64 -6.69 -16.40
CA ALA A 216 -0.27 -6.88 -16.87
C ALA A 216 0.26 -5.67 -17.66
N GLN A 217 -0.60 -5.01 -18.46
CA GLN A 217 -0.23 -3.79 -19.17
C GLN A 217 0.01 -2.63 -18.20
N ARG A 218 -0.86 -2.45 -17.21
CA ARG A 218 -0.70 -1.39 -16.19
C ARG A 218 0.63 -1.49 -15.45
N LEU A 219 1.02 -2.70 -15.06
CA LEU A 219 2.32 -2.93 -14.40
C LEU A 219 3.48 -2.59 -15.33
N ARG A 220 3.37 -2.90 -16.64
CA ARG A 220 4.36 -2.48 -17.66
C ARG A 220 4.43 -0.97 -17.82
N ASP A 221 3.29 -0.29 -17.86
CA ASP A 221 3.22 1.17 -18.00
C ASP A 221 3.86 1.89 -16.81
N MET A 222 3.77 1.29 -15.62
CA MET A 222 4.46 1.74 -14.40
C MET A 222 5.99 1.55 -14.46
N GLY A 223 6.50 0.66 -15.32
CA GLY A 223 7.92 0.32 -15.42
C GLY A 223 8.30 -1.02 -14.78
N LEU A 224 7.33 -1.92 -14.57
CA LEU A 224 7.58 -3.30 -14.17
C LEU A 224 7.69 -4.22 -15.39
N GLU A 225 8.37 -5.35 -15.23
CA GLU A 225 8.73 -6.27 -16.31
C GLU A 225 8.12 -7.64 -16.02
N GLU A 226 7.42 -8.20 -17.01
CA GLU A 226 6.86 -9.55 -16.89
C GLU A 226 7.99 -10.59 -16.85
N GLY A 227 7.85 -11.61 -16.00
CA GLY A 227 8.86 -12.63 -15.74
C GLY A 227 9.90 -12.24 -14.68
N ARG A 228 10.08 -10.93 -14.42
CA ARG A 228 11.02 -10.42 -13.41
C ARG A 228 10.33 -9.79 -12.20
N HIS A 229 9.41 -8.86 -12.45
CA HIS A 229 8.70 -8.11 -11.41
C HIS A 229 7.33 -8.71 -11.14
N PHE A 230 6.70 -9.30 -12.16
CA PHE A 230 5.42 -9.98 -12.02
C PHE A 230 5.31 -11.15 -13.00
N ALA A 231 4.45 -12.11 -12.71
CA ALA A 231 4.18 -13.27 -13.55
C ALA A 231 2.70 -13.31 -13.95
N VAL A 232 2.44 -13.62 -15.22
CA VAL A 232 1.07 -13.69 -15.77
C VAL A 232 0.73 -15.13 -16.14
N LYS A 233 -0.50 -15.54 -15.84
CA LYS A 233 -1.09 -16.77 -16.36
C LYS A 233 -2.47 -16.47 -16.91
N LYS A 234 -2.68 -16.72 -18.21
CA LYS A 234 -3.98 -16.57 -18.84
C LYS A 234 -5.00 -17.60 -18.32
N PRO A 235 -6.28 -17.24 -18.16
CA PRO A 235 -7.35 -18.19 -17.88
C PRO A 235 -7.48 -19.19 -19.04
N LYS A 236 -7.71 -20.47 -18.73
CA LYS A 236 -7.94 -21.55 -19.72
C LYS A 236 -8.95 -22.56 -19.18
N GLY A 237 -9.92 -22.95 -20.00
CA GLY A 237 -10.89 -24.01 -19.69
C GLY A 237 -11.71 -23.75 -18.42
N GLY A 238 -12.20 -22.52 -18.24
CA GLY A 238 -12.98 -22.12 -17.06
C GLY A 238 -12.18 -21.92 -15.77
N ARG A 239 -10.85 -22.12 -15.79
CA ARG A 239 -9.96 -21.84 -14.65
C ARG A 239 -9.52 -20.38 -14.64
N GLU A 240 -9.47 -19.78 -13.45
CA GLU A 240 -8.96 -18.43 -13.23
C GLU A 240 -7.52 -18.26 -13.76
N GLY A 241 -7.30 -17.17 -14.47
CA GLY A 241 -5.99 -16.61 -14.72
C GLY A 241 -5.53 -15.77 -13.53
N TYR A 242 -4.27 -15.34 -13.55
CA TYR A 242 -3.73 -14.48 -12.51
C TYR A 242 -2.56 -13.62 -12.97
N VAL A 243 -2.38 -12.54 -12.23
CA VAL A 243 -1.16 -11.72 -12.21
C VAL A 243 -0.57 -11.81 -10.80
N SER A 244 0.63 -12.36 -10.67
CA SER A 244 1.35 -12.49 -9.40
C SER A 244 2.45 -11.45 -9.36
N ILE A 245 2.44 -10.57 -8.36
CA ILE A 245 3.53 -9.63 -8.13
C ILE A 245 4.60 -10.36 -7.32
N LEU A 246 5.82 -10.35 -7.83
CA LEU A 246 6.97 -10.94 -7.16
C LEU A 246 7.52 -9.96 -6.12
N ARG A 247 8.33 -10.45 -5.18
CA ARG A 247 8.93 -9.60 -4.15
C ARG A 247 9.70 -8.44 -4.79
N GLU A 248 10.53 -8.77 -5.77
CA GLU A 248 11.35 -7.87 -6.56
C GLU A 248 10.49 -6.83 -7.30
N GLY A 249 9.27 -7.21 -7.72
CA GLY A 249 8.33 -6.27 -8.33
C GLY A 249 7.76 -5.25 -7.36
N LEU A 250 7.49 -5.65 -6.12
CA LEU A 250 7.04 -4.72 -5.08
C LEU A 250 8.18 -3.80 -4.64
N GLU A 251 9.41 -4.32 -4.52
CA GLU A 251 10.61 -3.52 -4.26
C GLU A 251 10.86 -2.51 -5.38
N ARG A 252 10.76 -2.93 -6.65
CA ARG A 252 10.91 -2.03 -7.80
C ARG A 252 9.82 -0.97 -7.84
N ALA A 253 8.57 -1.32 -7.56
CA ALA A 253 7.49 -0.33 -7.45
C ALA A 253 7.74 0.66 -6.30
N ALA A 254 8.24 0.18 -5.16
CA ALA A 254 8.62 1.03 -4.04
C ALA A 254 9.77 1.98 -4.39
N TRP A 255 10.79 1.51 -5.09
CA TRP A 255 11.87 2.36 -5.61
C TRP A 255 11.34 3.41 -6.60
N LEU A 256 10.52 2.99 -7.57
CA LEU A 256 9.90 3.89 -8.54
C LEU A 256 8.99 4.93 -7.89
N SER A 257 8.41 4.64 -6.72
CA SER A 257 7.60 5.62 -5.99
C SER A 257 8.41 6.83 -5.47
N VAL A 258 9.72 6.67 -5.28
CA VAL A 258 10.62 7.71 -4.77
C VAL A 258 11.47 8.30 -5.90
N HIS A 259 12.03 7.42 -6.74
CA HIS A 259 13.03 7.77 -7.75
C HIS A 259 12.52 7.70 -9.20
N GLY A 260 11.28 7.27 -9.41
CA GLY A 260 10.65 7.34 -10.73
C GLY A 260 10.39 8.79 -11.15
N GLU A 261 10.09 8.99 -12.42
CA GLU A 261 9.78 10.31 -12.98
C GLU A 261 8.33 10.38 -13.49
N GLY A 262 7.72 11.57 -13.32
CA GLY A 262 6.40 11.89 -13.87
C GLY A 262 5.30 10.93 -13.47
N ASP A 263 4.52 10.47 -14.45
CA ASP A 263 3.37 9.60 -14.21
C ASP A 263 3.75 8.24 -13.64
N ARG A 264 4.93 7.70 -13.97
CA ARG A 264 5.39 6.41 -13.44
C ARG A 264 5.59 6.45 -11.93
N GLN A 265 6.18 7.55 -11.42
CA GLN A 265 6.37 7.75 -9.99
C GLN A 265 5.04 7.76 -9.25
N ARG A 266 4.09 8.55 -9.75
CA ARG A 266 2.75 8.66 -9.17
C ARG A 266 2.03 7.32 -9.17
N LEU A 267 2.02 6.61 -10.31
CA LEU A 267 1.40 5.29 -10.42
C LEU A 267 2.04 4.27 -9.46
N ALA A 268 3.36 4.29 -9.32
CA ALA A 268 4.08 3.40 -8.41
C ALA A 268 3.78 3.72 -6.93
N ALA A 269 3.78 5.00 -6.56
CA ALA A 269 3.39 5.44 -5.22
C ALA A 269 1.95 5.05 -4.89
N GLU A 270 1.04 5.21 -5.86
CA GLU A 270 -0.35 4.83 -5.69
C GLU A 270 -0.52 3.32 -5.50
N PHE A 271 0.16 2.52 -6.31
CA PHE A 271 0.14 1.07 -6.24
C PHE A 271 0.70 0.56 -4.90
N VAL A 272 1.87 1.07 -4.48
CA VAL A 272 2.49 0.70 -3.19
C VAL A 272 1.57 1.04 -2.02
N GLY A 273 1.00 2.25 -2.01
CA GLY A 273 0.03 2.64 -0.98
C GLY A 273 -1.19 1.71 -0.95
N TYR A 274 -1.67 1.30 -2.13
CA TYR A 274 -2.77 0.36 -2.23
C TYR A 274 -2.41 -1.03 -1.70
N ILE A 275 -1.23 -1.58 -2.04
CA ILE A 275 -0.79 -2.89 -1.52
C ILE A 275 -0.61 -2.86 0.00
N LEU A 276 -0.04 -1.80 0.56
CA LEU A 276 0.10 -1.64 2.01
C LEU A 276 -1.26 -1.55 2.70
N GLN A 277 -2.21 -0.81 2.13
CA GLN A 277 -3.58 -0.79 2.61
C GLN A 277 -4.21 -2.20 2.59
N ARG A 278 -4.09 -2.93 1.48
CA ARG A 278 -4.58 -4.32 1.36
C ARG A 278 -3.93 -5.26 2.40
N ALA A 279 -2.64 -5.09 2.65
CA ALA A 279 -1.91 -5.86 3.67
C ALA A 279 -2.42 -5.54 5.09
N GLY A 280 -2.68 -4.27 5.39
CA GLY A 280 -3.29 -3.83 6.66
C GLY A 280 -4.69 -4.40 6.89
N GLU A 281 -5.48 -4.53 5.82
CA GLU A 281 -6.80 -5.19 5.91
C GLU A 281 -6.71 -6.69 6.18
N GLU A 282 -5.65 -7.37 5.74
CA GLU A 282 -5.43 -8.80 6.00
C GLU A 282 -4.89 -9.05 7.41
N GLY A 283 -4.05 -8.14 7.93
CA GLY A 283 -3.63 -8.13 9.33
C GLY A 283 -2.20 -7.63 9.54
N ASP A 284 -1.86 -7.34 10.81
CA ASP A 284 -0.61 -6.68 11.20
C ASP A 284 0.65 -7.42 10.74
N ALA A 285 0.66 -8.76 10.76
CA ALA A 285 1.81 -9.54 10.30
C ALA A 285 2.05 -9.38 8.79
N VAL A 286 0.97 -9.34 8.01
CA VAL A 286 1.02 -9.14 6.55
C VAL A 286 1.46 -7.72 6.23
N TYR A 287 0.90 -6.72 6.94
CA TYR A 287 1.30 -5.33 6.83
C TYR A 287 2.78 -5.12 7.14
N LYS A 288 3.28 -5.67 8.26
CA LYS A 288 4.70 -5.57 8.63
C LYS A 288 5.61 -6.14 7.54
N LYS A 289 5.26 -7.30 6.97
CA LYS A 289 6.05 -7.91 5.90
C LYS A 289 6.00 -7.08 4.60
N ALA A 290 4.84 -6.59 4.22
CA ALA A 290 4.72 -5.71 3.06
C ALA A 290 5.47 -4.39 3.23
N LYS A 291 5.39 -3.80 4.43
CA LYS A 291 6.11 -2.58 4.78
C LYS A 291 7.62 -2.79 4.73
N GLU A 292 8.13 -3.89 5.28
CA GLU A 292 9.55 -4.23 5.21
C GLU A 292 10.06 -4.24 3.75
N ILE A 293 9.36 -4.95 2.86
CA ILE A 293 9.71 -5.03 1.43
C ILE A 293 9.66 -3.65 0.75
N VAL A 294 8.66 -2.83 1.08
CA VAL A 294 8.54 -1.47 0.54
C VAL A 294 9.67 -0.57 1.01
N GLU A 295 10.01 -0.60 2.30
CA GLU A 295 11.11 0.20 2.85
C GLU A 295 12.46 -0.25 2.29
N GLU A 296 12.66 -1.56 2.09
CA GLU A 296 13.85 -2.09 1.40
C GLU A 296 13.97 -1.55 -0.03
N GLY A 297 12.88 -1.59 -0.81
CA GLY A 297 12.88 -1.05 -2.17
C GLY A 297 13.15 0.45 -2.24
N ARG A 298 12.57 1.23 -1.30
CA ARG A 298 12.83 2.69 -1.19
C ARG A 298 14.25 3.03 -0.77
N ALA A 299 14.91 2.13 -0.03
CA ALA A 299 16.26 2.37 0.46
C ALA A 299 17.34 2.22 -0.63
N VAL A 300 17.04 1.60 -1.77
CA VAL A 300 18.01 1.40 -2.86
C VAL A 300 18.48 2.75 -3.42
N GLY A 301 19.79 2.99 -3.36
CA GLY A 301 20.43 4.24 -3.78
C GLY A 301 20.14 5.46 -2.90
N SER A 302 19.57 5.27 -1.70
CA SER A 302 19.19 6.37 -0.80
C SER A 302 20.35 6.91 0.06
N LEU A 303 21.44 6.15 0.20
CA LEU A 303 22.62 6.49 0.99
C LEU A 303 23.81 6.86 0.10
N ARG A 304 24.81 7.54 0.67
CA ARG A 304 26.12 7.76 0.04
C ARG A 304 27.21 7.11 0.87
N LEU A 305 28.19 6.50 0.21
CA LEU A 305 29.33 5.86 0.87
C LEU A 305 30.09 6.85 1.76
N ALA A 306 30.30 8.06 1.24
CA ALA A 306 31.03 9.12 1.94
C ALA A 306 30.36 9.61 3.24
N ASP A 307 29.07 9.31 3.46
CA ASP A 307 28.35 9.69 4.68
C ASP A 307 28.64 8.73 5.86
N VAL A 308 29.23 7.56 5.59
CA VAL A 308 29.62 6.59 6.62
C VAL A 308 30.94 7.01 7.26
N LYS A 309 30.88 7.82 8.32
CA LYS A 309 32.06 8.31 9.06
C LYS A 309 31.99 7.93 10.53
N GLY A 310 33.08 7.36 11.06
CA GLY A 310 33.20 7.01 12.48
C GLY A 310 32.14 6.02 12.97
N LYS A 311 31.62 5.14 12.10
CA LYS A 311 30.55 4.20 12.45
C LYS A 311 31.11 3.08 13.30
N GLU A 312 30.59 2.93 14.51
CA GLU A 312 30.96 1.85 15.43
C GLU A 312 30.16 0.58 15.11
N VAL A 313 30.86 -0.55 15.01
CA VAL A 313 30.26 -1.88 14.85
C VAL A 313 30.99 -2.91 15.69
N ASP A 314 30.27 -3.89 16.22
CA ASP A 314 30.87 -5.02 16.93
C ASP A 314 30.99 -6.23 16.00
N VAL A 315 32.19 -6.81 15.85
CA VAL A 315 32.46 -8.04 15.07
C VAL A 315 33.20 -9.01 15.97
N GLU A 316 32.76 -10.27 16.04
CA GLU A 316 33.31 -11.28 16.96
C GLU A 316 33.50 -10.77 18.42
N GLY A 317 32.64 -9.84 18.87
CA GLY A 317 32.69 -9.26 20.23
C GLY A 317 33.71 -8.13 20.43
N ARG A 318 34.38 -7.67 19.36
CA ARG A 318 35.27 -6.50 19.37
C ARG A 318 34.63 -5.32 18.64
N ARG A 319 34.79 -4.13 19.21
CA ARG A 319 34.32 -2.89 18.59
C ARG A 319 35.34 -2.38 17.58
N HIS A 320 34.84 -2.03 16.40
CA HIS A 320 35.59 -1.43 15.31
C HIS A 320 34.96 -0.09 14.91
N VAL A 321 35.80 0.88 14.52
CA VAL A 321 35.38 2.19 14.01
C VAL A 321 35.66 2.25 12.52
N VAL A 322 34.61 2.47 11.72
CA VAL A 322 34.67 2.46 10.25
C VAL A 322 34.38 3.84 9.68
N SER A 323 35.28 4.33 8.83
CA SER A 323 35.08 5.53 8.02
C SER A 323 35.33 5.23 6.55
N VAL A 324 34.32 5.42 5.71
CA VAL A 324 34.41 5.16 4.28
C VAL A 324 34.87 6.42 3.55
N ILE A 325 35.85 6.25 2.68
CA ILE A 325 36.45 7.33 1.88
C ILE A 325 35.72 7.43 0.54
N GLY A 326 35.44 6.28 -0.08
CA GLY A 326 34.74 6.20 -1.35
C GLY A 326 34.73 4.77 -1.88
N GLY A 327 34.17 4.58 -3.06
CA GLY A 327 34.10 3.27 -3.68
C GLY A 327 33.25 3.26 -4.93
N GLY A 328 33.19 2.11 -5.56
CA GLY A 328 32.41 1.89 -6.77
C GLY A 328 32.22 0.40 -7.05
N ALA A 329 31.34 0.12 -8.00
CA ALA A 329 31.08 -1.23 -8.46
C ALA A 329 31.14 -1.29 -10.00
N GLN A 330 31.69 -2.37 -10.53
CA GLN A 330 31.80 -2.60 -11.96
C GLN A 330 31.65 -4.09 -12.31
N SER A 331 31.05 -4.36 -13.47
CA SER A 331 31.00 -5.71 -14.03
C SER A 331 32.29 -6.00 -14.80
N GLU A 332 32.85 -7.19 -14.64
CA GLU A 332 34.05 -7.66 -15.32
C GLU A 332 33.90 -9.12 -15.77
N GLU A 333 34.56 -9.51 -16.86
CA GLU A 333 34.68 -10.91 -17.23
C GLU A 333 35.74 -11.61 -16.35
N GLY A 334 35.30 -12.58 -15.56
CA GLY A 334 36.21 -13.44 -14.80
C GLY A 334 36.96 -14.42 -15.70
N LYS A 335 38.07 -14.98 -15.17
CA LYS A 335 38.93 -15.96 -15.86
C LYS A 335 38.22 -17.21 -16.41
N SER A 336 36.98 -17.43 -16.02
CA SER A 336 36.13 -18.55 -16.48
C SER A 336 35.13 -18.14 -17.58
N GLY A 337 35.25 -16.92 -18.13
CA GLY A 337 34.30 -16.33 -19.07
C GLY A 337 32.96 -15.94 -18.44
N ARG A 338 32.89 -15.84 -17.10
CA ARG A 338 31.68 -15.49 -16.36
C ARG A 338 31.70 -14.03 -15.93
N THR A 339 30.61 -13.32 -16.14
CA THR A 339 30.43 -11.94 -15.65
C THR A 339 30.39 -11.92 -14.12
N LEU A 340 31.38 -11.25 -13.51
CA LEU A 340 31.45 -10.98 -12.08
C LEU A 340 31.14 -9.51 -11.83
N LEU A 341 30.65 -9.22 -10.63
CA LEU A 341 30.50 -7.87 -10.12
C LEU A 341 31.58 -7.62 -9.08
N ARG A 342 32.48 -6.69 -9.36
CA ARG A 342 33.54 -6.27 -8.44
C ARG A 342 33.11 -5.00 -7.73
N ILE A 343 33.10 -5.05 -6.40
CA ILE A 343 32.86 -3.89 -5.53
C ILE A 343 34.17 -3.56 -4.83
N THR A 344 34.62 -2.31 -4.98
CA THR A 344 35.84 -1.80 -4.34
C THR A 344 35.48 -0.62 -3.45
N ILE A 345 35.92 -0.67 -2.19
CA ILE A 345 35.64 0.37 -1.20
C ILE A 345 36.94 0.76 -0.51
N ALA A 346 37.28 2.04 -0.61
CA ALA A 346 38.37 2.65 0.15
C ALA A 346 37.83 3.07 1.51
N ALA A 347 38.43 2.57 2.58
CA ALA A 347 37.98 2.85 3.94
C ALA A 347 39.14 2.86 4.94
N GLU A 348 38.90 3.53 6.06
CA GLU A 348 39.70 3.47 7.26
C GLU A 348 38.94 2.66 8.33
N VAL A 349 39.58 1.60 8.85
CA VAL A 349 39.03 0.78 9.92
C VAL A 349 40.05 0.73 11.04
N ASP A 350 39.67 1.22 12.22
CA ASP A 350 40.56 1.38 13.40
C ASP A 350 41.87 2.11 13.11
N GLY A 351 41.78 3.19 12.32
CA GLY A 351 42.94 3.98 11.91
C GLY A 351 43.79 3.34 10.80
N VAL A 352 43.43 2.16 10.31
CA VAL A 352 44.12 1.49 9.19
C VAL A 352 43.37 1.76 7.89
N ARG A 353 44.00 2.50 6.98
CA ARG A 353 43.49 2.73 5.63
C ARG A 353 43.75 1.52 4.74
N GLY A 354 42.77 1.17 3.93
CA GLY A 354 42.91 0.14 2.92
C GLY A 354 41.79 0.16 1.89
N ASP A 355 42.10 -0.43 0.74
CA ASP A 355 41.12 -0.77 -0.27
C ASP A 355 40.64 -2.21 -0.03
N TYR A 356 39.33 -2.36 0.00
CA TYR A 356 38.64 -3.61 0.26
C TYR A 356 37.85 -4.00 -0.99
N GLU A 357 38.21 -5.12 -1.59
CA GLU A 357 37.62 -5.61 -2.83
C GLU A 357 36.87 -6.92 -2.59
N ILE A 358 35.64 -7.00 -3.11
CA ILE A 358 34.86 -8.23 -3.13
C ILE A 358 34.28 -8.49 -4.51
N ALA A 359 34.37 -9.74 -4.96
CA ALA A 359 33.85 -10.15 -6.26
C ALA A 359 32.62 -11.05 -6.09
N PHE A 360 31.48 -10.63 -6.64
CA PHE A 360 30.23 -11.38 -6.70
C PHE A 360 30.13 -12.15 -8.01
N GLY A 361 29.71 -13.40 -7.88
CA GLY A 361 29.40 -14.29 -8.99
C GLY A 361 28.08 -15.01 -8.79
N ARG A 362 27.60 -15.67 -9.84
CA ARG A 362 26.45 -16.57 -9.76
C ARG A 362 26.89 -18.02 -9.61
N TYR A 363 26.35 -18.72 -8.62
CA TYR A 363 26.79 -20.07 -8.27
C TYR A 363 25.64 -21.05 -8.07
N GLY A 364 25.91 -22.31 -8.42
CA GLY A 364 25.01 -23.45 -8.17
C GLY A 364 23.80 -23.50 -9.11
N ARG A 365 22.97 -24.54 -8.92
CA ARG A 365 21.77 -24.79 -9.73
C ARG A 365 20.72 -23.67 -9.62
N ASN A 366 20.72 -22.94 -8.52
CA ASN A 366 19.77 -21.87 -8.23
C ASN A 366 20.29 -20.48 -8.64
N ASN A 367 21.45 -20.38 -9.29
CA ASN A 367 22.01 -19.10 -9.73
C ASN A 367 22.17 -18.08 -8.58
N ALA A 368 22.57 -18.54 -7.39
CA ALA A 368 22.65 -17.71 -6.20
C ALA A 368 23.80 -16.69 -6.32
N ALA A 369 23.55 -15.43 -5.96
CA ALA A 369 24.58 -14.41 -5.87
C ALA A 369 25.45 -14.65 -4.63
N LYS A 370 26.76 -14.86 -4.82
CA LYS A 370 27.73 -14.99 -3.73
C LYS A 370 28.97 -14.16 -4.01
N GLY A 371 29.41 -13.43 -2.99
CA GLY A 371 30.61 -12.61 -2.97
C GLY A 371 31.75 -13.31 -2.25
N PHE A 372 32.95 -13.24 -2.82
CA PHE A 372 34.15 -13.77 -2.21
C PHE A 372 35.26 -12.72 -2.21
N ALA A 373 35.96 -12.63 -1.09
CA ALA A 373 37.21 -11.89 -0.95
C ALA A 373 38.20 -12.74 -0.13
N THR A 374 39.49 -12.58 -0.37
CA THR A 374 40.53 -13.29 0.39
C THR A 374 41.35 -12.27 1.16
N ALA A 375 41.53 -12.50 2.46
CA ALA A 375 42.29 -11.63 3.33
C ALA A 375 43.78 -11.59 2.95
N ARG A 376 44.34 -10.39 2.98
CA ARG A 376 45.72 -10.10 2.57
C ARG A 376 46.73 -10.50 3.63
N ALA A 377 47.83 -11.09 3.18
CA ALA A 377 48.90 -11.53 4.07
C ALA A 377 49.80 -10.38 4.52
N ASP A 378 49.97 -9.40 3.63
CA ASP A 378 50.79 -8.20 3.74
C ASP A 378 50.06 -7.02 4.38
N ALA A 379 48.77 -7.17 4.68
CA ALA A 379 48.01 -6.16 5.41
C ALA A 379 48.53 -6.01 6.86
N PRO A 380 48.42 -4.80 7.47
CA PRO A 380 48.83 -4.58 8.85
C PRO A 380 48.16 -5.55 9.83
N GLY A 381 48.96 -6.28 10.62
CA GLY A 381 48.45 -7.33 11.53
C GLY A 381 48.14 -8.68 10.87
N GLY A 382 48.46 -8.85 9.59
CA GLY A 382 48.31 -10.09 8.85
C GLY A 382 46.85 -10.43 8.47
N ARG A 383 46.64 -11.68 8.03
CA ARG A 383 45.37 -12.13 7.42
C ARG A 383 44.17 -12.05 8.38
N GLU A 384 44.33 -12.40 9.65
CA GLU A 384 43.22 -12.36 10.62
C GLU A 384 42.75 -10.92 10.85
N ALA A 385 43.68 -9.99 11.07
CA ALA A 385 43.33 -8.58 11.27
C ALA A 385 42.71 -7.96 10.02
N ASP A 386 43.16 -8.32 8.82
CA ASP A 386 42.54 -7.88 7.56
C ASP A 386 41.13 -8.44 7.37
N ALA A 387 40.91 -9.72 7.72
CA ALA A 387 39.59 -10.34 7.68
C ALA A 387 38.62 -9.70 8.68
N GLU A 388 39.05 -9.45 9.92
CA GLU A 388 38.25 -8.76 10.95
C GLU A 388 37.88 -7.34 10.48
N ARG A 389 38.83 -6.55 9.95
CA ARG A 389 38.56 -5.20 9.43
C ARG A 389 37.59 -5.23 8.25
N PHE A 390 37.73 -6.17 7.33
CA PHE A 390 36.82 -6.29 6.20
C PHE A 390 35.42 -6.71 6.68
N ALA A 391 35.31 -7.62 7.64
CA ALA A 391 34.03 -7.98 8.24
C ALA A 391 33.35 -6.79 8.91
N ALA A 392 34.11 -5.94 9.63
CA ALA A 392 33.63 -4.71 10.21
C ALA A 392 33.11 -3.73 9.14
N LEU A 393 33.84 -3.53 8.05
CA LEU A 393 33.40 -2.69 6.93
C LEU A 393 32.09 -3.20 6.32
N ILE A 394 31.98 -4.50 6.04
CA ILE A 394 30.76 -5.10 5.47
C ILE A 394 29.58 -4.94 6.43
N LYS A 395 29.79 -5.17 7.73
CA LYS A 395 28.75 -5.01 8.75
C LYS A 395 28.33 -3.55 8.91
N ALA A 396 29.27 -2.61 8.86
CA ALA A 396 28.99 -1.18 8.89
C ALA A 396 28.15 -0.75 7.69
N LEU A 397 28.42 -1.29 6.49
CA LEU A 397 27.70 -0.91 5.29
C LEU A 397 26.33 -1.59 5.17
N THR A 398 26.23 -2.87 5.53
CA THR A 398 25.06 -3.71 5.23
C THR A 398 24.21 -4.05 6.45
N GLY A 399 24.74 -3.84 7.66
CA GLY A 399 24.14 -4.28 8.91
C GLY A 399 24.28 -5.79 9.19
N LYS A 400 24.91 -6.55 8.29
CA LYS A 400 25.08 -8.01 8.38
C LYS A 400 26.56 -8.37 8.41
N GLU A 401 26.91 -9.30 9.28
CA GLU A 401 28.28 -9.82 9.39
C GLU A 401 28.51 -10.89 8.31
N PRO A 402 29.61 -10.80 7.53
CA PRO A 402 29.90 -11.80 6.52
C PRO A 402 30.40 -13.10 7.15
N GLY A 403 30.35 -14.18 6.38
CA GLY A 403 30.96 -15.45 6.82
C GLY A 403 32.48 -15.40 6.67
N ILE A 404 33.22 -15.84 7.69
CA ILE A 404 34.69 -15.99 7.64
C ILE A 404 35.03 -17.48 7.53
N ARG A 405 35.70 -17.88 6.44
CA ARG A 405 36.14 -19.26 6.21
C ARG A 405 37.66 -19.34 6.26
N ARG A 406 38.17 -19.97 7.32
CA ARG A 406 39.59 -20.32 7.48
C ARG A 406 39.88 -21.63 6.76
N ARG A 407 40.88 -21.65 5.89
CA ARG A 407 41.27 -22.83 5.10
C ARG A 407 42.53 -23.48 5.65
N SER A 408 42.70 -24.77 5.36
CA SER A 408 43.86 -25.56 5.79
C SER A 408 45.19 -25.07 5.20
N ASP A 409 45.16 -24.31 4.10
CA ASP A 409 46.33 -23.69 3.47
C ASP A 409 46.66 -22.29 4.02
N GLY A 410 46.02 -21.89 5.13
CA GLY A 410 46.24 -20.60 5.78
C GLY A 410 45.56 -19.40 5.10
N ARG A 411 44.77 -19.61 4.03
CA ARG A 411 43.92 -18.56 3.46
C ARG A 411 42.68 -18.33 4.32
N ILE A 412 42.25 -17.08 4.40
CA ILE A 412 41.01 -16.67 5.04
C ILE A 412 40.12 -16.03 3.98
N ASP A 413 38.98 -16.64 3.71
CA ASP A 413 38.01 -16.15 2.72
C ASP A 413 36.83 -15.50 3.44
N ILE A 414 36.49 -14.28 3.05
CA ILE A 414 35.28 -13.57 3.44
C ILE A 414 34.19 -13.91 2.42
N VAL A 415 33.03 -14.32 2.93
CA VAL A 415 31.90 -14.82 2.12
C VAL A 415 30.68 -13.95 2.36
N CYS A 416 30.23 -13.29 1.29
CA CYS A 416 28.98 -12.54 1.26
C CYS A 416 27.90 -13.30 0.49
N GLY A 417 26.67 -13.23 0.99
CA GLY A 417 25.47 -13.68 0.29
C GLY A 417 24.64 -12.53 -0.30
N GLU A 418 23.51 -12.88 -0.89
CA GLU A 418 22.52 -11.95 -1.46
C GLU A 418 22.09 -10.85 -0.48
N GLY A 419 21.85 -11.21 0.79
CA GLY A 419 21.48 -10.22 1.81
C GLY A 419 22.54 -9.15 2.11
N HIS A 420 23.81 -9.38 1.76
CA HIS A 420 24.85 -8.35 1.81
C HIS A 420 24.83 -7.49 0.56
N LEU A 421 24.58 -8.10 -0.60
CA LEU A 421 24.43 -7.40 -1.87
C LEU A 421 23.25 -6.41 -1.83
N GLU A 422 22.12 -6.81 -1.26
CA GLU A 422 20.97 -5.93 -0.96
C GLU A 422 21.37 -4.74 -0.06
N GLY A 423 22.25 -4.98 0.93
CA GLY A 423 22.78 -3.93 1.79
C GLY A 423 23.64 -2.93 1.02
N PHE A 424 24.50 -3.41 0.11
CA PHE A 424 25.31 -2.56 -0.75
C PHE A 424 24.48 -1.74 -1.74
N MET A 425 23.34 -2.26 -2.22
CA MET A 425 22.43 -1.55 -3.11
C MET A 425 21.83 -0.27 -2.50
N ARG A 426 21.91 -0.09 -1.18
CA ARG A 426 21.45 1.15 -0.53
C ARG A 426 22.31 2.36 -0.87
N TYR A 427 23.54 2.15 -1.32
CA TYR A 427 24.48 3.22 -1.65
C TYR A 427 24.39 3.59 -3.12
N ALA A 428 24.18 4.87 -3.41
CA ALA A 428 24.00 5.39 -4.76
C ALA A 428 25.18 5.05 -5.68
N GLU A 429 26.41 5.04 -5.15
CA GLU A 429 27.63 4.73 -5.90
C GLU A 429 27.71 3.27 -6.36
N LEU A 430 26.91 2.38 -5.77
CA LEU A 430 26.92 0.94 -6.04
C LEU A 430 25.64 0.44 -6.69
N ALA A 431 24.50 1.06 -6.39
CA ALA A 431 23.16 0.58 -6.73
C ALA A 431 22.99 0.24 -8.21
N ASP A 432 23.36 1.15 -9.11
CA ASP A 432 23.15 0.99 -10.55
C ASP A 432 23.98 -0.15 -11.14
N ALA A 433 25.25 -0.24 -10.77
CA ALA A 433 26.14 -1.30 -11.23
C ALA A 433 25.69 -2.68 -10.71
N ILE A 434 25.26 -2.75 -9.45
CA ILE A 434 24.69 -3.98 -8.88
C ILE A 434 23.42 -4.37 -9.65
N ALA A 435 22.49 -3.43 -9.85
CA ALA A 435 21.22 -3.69 -10.53
C ALA A 435 21.43 -4.18 -11.96
N LYS A 436 22.35 -3.56 -12.70
CA LYS A 436 22.72 -3.95 -14.07
C LYS A 436 23.33 -5.36 -14.10
N TRP A 437 24.26 -5.66 -13.19
CA TRP A 437 24.84 -7.00 -13.11
C TRP A 437 23.80 -8.07 -12.77
N LEU A 438 22.88 -7.77 -11.84
CA LEU A 438 21.79 -8.68 -11.47
C LEU A 438 20.88 -8.97 -12.68
N GLU A 439 20.64 -7.98 -13.53
CA GLU A 439 19.87 -8.11 -14.76
C GLU A 439 20.57 -8.96 -15.81
N GLU A 440 21.84 -8.66 -16.10
CA GLU A 440 22.64 -9.38 -17.12
C GLU A 440 22.84 -10.85 -16.75
N THR A 441 23.03 -11.13 -15.46
CA THR A 441 23.32 -12.49 -14.96
C THR A 441 22.08 -13.26 -14.49
N GLY A 442 20.91 -12.61 -14.48
CA GLY A 442 19.63 -13.20 -14.04
C GLY A 442 18.89 -13.97 -15.14
N ARG A 443 19.14 -13.66 -16.42
CA ARG A 443 18.47 -14.30 -17.56
C ARG A 443 18.97 -15.75 -17.72
N ARG A 444 18.04 -16.69 -17.78
CA ARG A 444 18.24 -18.09 -18.21
C ARG A 444 17.44 -18.35 -19.46
#